data_AF-A0A2N1Q504-F1
#
_entry.id   AF-A0A2N1Q504-F1
#
_cell.length_a   1.000
_cell.length_b   1.000
_cell.length_c   1.000
_cell.angle_alpha   90.00
_cell.angle_beta   90.00
_cell.angle_gamma   90.00
#
_symmetry.space_group_name_H-M   'P 1'
#
loop_
_entity.id
_entity.type
_entity.pdbx_description
1 polymer ?
#
loop_
_entity_poly.entity_id
_entity_poly.type
_entity_poly.pdbx_seq_one_letter_code
_entity_poly.pdbx_strand_id
1 'polypeptide(L)'
;GVSAELSVSYIDSGMFAQKYMLVVMENTTSGKISYSLSDTPFGPFEPYVQIYQTTEASYLRSAFTYNAKMHPNLSEPGNYLISYNVNTTAVGALSDANIYYPRFIRIIEVKK
;
A
#
# COMPACT_ATOMS: atom_id res chain seq x y z
N GLY A 1 -15.57 -4.18 3.46
CA GLY A 1 -15.69 -2.86 2.84
C GLY A 1 -14.40 -2.50 2.14
N VAL A 2 -14.44 -1.68 1.10
CA VAL A 2 -13.25 -1.21 0.37
C VAL A 2 -12.85 0.17 0.93
N SER A 3 -11.56 0.45 1.09
CA SER A 3 -11.09 1.79 1.51
C SER A 3 -11.34 2.81 0.39
N ALA A 4 -11.44 4.09 0.75
CA ALA A 4 -11.65 5.18 -0.21
C ALA A 4 -10.50 5.34 -1.22
N GLU A 5 -9.31 4.81 -0.91
CA GLU A 5 -8.11 4.93 -1.75
C GLU A 5 -7.50 3.56 -2.01
N LEU A 6 -7.41 3.18 -3.29
CA LEU A 6 -6.82 1.92 -3.75
C LEU A 6 -6.24 2.08 -5.17
N SER A 7 -5.44 1.10 -5.57
CA SER A 7 -5.03 0.90 -6.97
C SER A 7 -5.30 -0.53 -7.41
N VAL A 8 -5.80 -0.72 -8.63
CA VAL A 8 -5.89 -2.03 -9.30
C VAL A 8 -4.93 -2.01 -10.49
N SER A 9 -4.01 -2.97 -10.55
CA SER A 9 -3.01 -3.09 -11.62
C SER A 9 -3.02 -4.50 -12.20
N TYR A 10 -2.91 -4.64 -13.52
CA TYR A 10 -2.68 -5.93 -14.16
C TYR A 10 -1.22 -6.36 -13.94
N ILE A 11 -1.02 -7.63 -13.58
CA ILE A 11 0.30 -8.21 -13.35
C ILE A 11 0.66 -9.07 -14.57
N ASP A 12 1.69 -8.65 -15.30
CA ASP A 12 2.08 -9.27 -16.57
C ASP A 12 3.07 -10.45 -16.41
N SER A 13 3.70 -10.57 -15.24
CA SER A 13 4.82 -11.47 -14.98
C SER A 13 4.96 -11.79 -13.49
N GLY A 14 5.80 -12.77 -13.15
CA GLY A 14 6.01 -13.20 -11.76
C GLY A 14 5.00 -14.23 -11.25
N MET A 15 4.94 -14.40 -9.94
CA MET A 15 4.12 -15.37 -9.22
C MET A 15 2.62 -15.14 -9.45
N PHE A 16 2.22 -13.89 -9.64
CA PHE A 16 0.82 -13.49 -9.81
C PHE A 16 0.49 -13.07 -11.26
N ALA A 17 1.27 -13.53 -12.24
CA ALA A 17 1.05 -13.23 -13.65
C ALA A 17 -0.40 -13.53 -14.09
N GLN A 18 -0.93 -12.67 -14.98
CA GLN A 18 -2.29 -12.70 -15.53
C GLN A 18 -3.41 -12.38 -14.54
N LYS A 19 -3.09 -11.91 -13.34
CA LYS A 19 -4.07 -11.43 -12.35
C LYS A 19 -4.13 -9.91 -12.30
N TYR A 20 -5.23 -9.40 -11.75
CA TYR A 20 -5.33 -8.02 -11.29
C TYR A 20 -5.03 -7.97 -9.80
N MET A 21 -4.07 -7.15 -9.42
CA MET A 21 -3.72 -6.89 -8.03
C MET A 21 -4.30 -5.56 -7.58
N LEU A 22 -5.16 -5.63 -6.57
CA LEU A 22 -5.59 -4.48 -5.79
C LEU A 22 -4.60 -4.27 -4.65
N VAL A 23 -4.08 -3.05 -4.49
CA VAL A 23 -3.29 -2.61 -3.32
C VAL A 23 -4.03 -1.49 -2.60
N VAL A 24 -4.08 -1.58 -1.27
CA VAL A 24 -4.90 -0.70 -0.43
C VAL A 24 -4.32 -0.56 0.98
N MET A 25 -4.65 0.54 1.65
CA MET A 25 -4.56 0.61 3.11
C MET A 25 -5.93 0.30 3.72
N GLU A 26 -6.03 -0.79 4.47
CA GLU A 26 -7.30 -1.20 5.06
C GLU A 26 -7.86 -0.10 5.98
N ASN A 27 -9.18 0.11 5.96
CA ASN A 27 -9.86 1.10 6.79
C ASN A 27 -9.29 2.53 6.70
N THR A 28 -8.70 2.90 5.55
CA THR A 28 -8.22 4.25 5.18
C THR A 28 -6.99 4.74 5.93
N THR A 29 -6.94 4.58 7.26
CA THR A 29 -5.85 5.09 8.10
C THR A 29 -5.34 4.07 9.12
N SER A 30 -5.59 2.78 8.93
CA SER A 30 -5.15 1.75 9.90
C SER A 30 -3.64 1.48 9.90
N GLY A 31 -2.94 1.94 8.86
CA GLY A 31 -1.55 1.56 8.61
C GLY A 31 -1.34 0.13 8.11
N LYS A 32 -2.41 -0.66 7.95
CA LYS A 32 -2.35 -2.01 7.41
C LYS A 32 -2.41 -1.96 5.89
N ILE A 33 -1.26 -2.20 5.24
CA ILE A 33 -1.16 -2.27 3.79
C ILE A 33 -1.34 -3.72 3.35
N SER A 34 -2.26 -3.93 2.42
CA SER A 34 -2.67 -5.25 1.95
C SER A 34 -2.82 -5.27 0.44
N TYR A 35 -2.72 -6.47 -0.14
CA TYR A 35 -3.16 -6.72 -1.50
C TYR A 35 -4.34 -7.70 -1.54
N SER A 36 -5.04 -7.72 -2.68
CA SER A 36 -6.02 -8.73 -3.05
C SER A 36 -5.94 -8.99 -4.56
N LEU A 37 -6.23 -10.22 -4.98
CA LEU A 37 -6.16 -10.64 -6.38
C LEU A 37 -7.55 -10.84 -6.98
N SER A 38 -7.65 -10.67 -8.29
CA SER A 38 -8.83 -11.05 -9.07
C SER A 38 -8.42 -11.46 -10.49
N ASP A 39 -9.27 -12.27 -11.14
CA ASP A 39 -9.15 -12.57 -12.58
C ASP A 39 -9.67 -11.42 -13.46
N THR A 40 -10.39 -10.46 -12.91
CA THR A 40 -10.95 -9.32 -13.66
C THR A 40 -10.59 -7.99 -12.96
N PRO A 41 -10.61 -6.84 -13.66
CA PRO A 41 -10.33 -5.55 -13.03
C PRO A 41 -11.43 -5.10 -12.06
N PHE A 42 -12.61 -5.74 -12.07
CA PHE A 42 -13.79 -5.36 -11.28
C PHE A 42 -14.19 -6.41 -10.24
N GLY A 43 -13.44 -7.50 -10.10
CA GLY A 43 -13.69 -8.55 -9.11
C GLY A 43 -14.43 -9.79 -9.64
N PRO A 44 -14.84 -10.72 -8.76
CA PRO A 44 -14.66 -10.65 -7.30
C PRO A 44 -13.17 -10.66 -6.92
N PHE A 45 -12.84 -9.88 -5.90
CA PHE A 45 -11.51 -9.82 -5.31
C PHE A 45 -11.41 -10.84 -4.17
N GLU A 46 -10.29 -11.55 -4.09
CA GLU A 46 -9.98 -12.49 -3.02
C GLU A 46 -9.86 -11.80 -1.65
N PRO A 47 -9.88 -12.53 -0.53
CA PRO A 47 -9.60 -11.95 0.78
C PRO A 47 -8.25 -11.21 0.82
N TYR A 48 -8.17 -10.13 1.59
CA TYR A 48 -6.94 -9.36 1.73
C TYR A 48 -5.81 -10.18 2.35
N VAL A 49 -4.62 -10.02 1.78
CA VAL A 49 -3.36 -10.49 2.35
C VAL A 49 -2.55 -9.27 2.80
N GLN A 50 -2.29 -9.18 4.10
CA GLN A 50 -1.47 -8.10 4.66
C GLN A 50 0.00 -8.29 4.26
N ILE A 51 0.61 -7.23 3.76
CA ILE A 51 2.02 -7.21 3.37
C ILE A 51 2.88 -6.34 4.27
N TYR A 52 2.32 -5.30 4.89
CA TYR A 52 3.09 -4.41 5.75
C TYR A 52 2.19 -3.71 6.77
N GLN A 53 2.74 -3.48 7.96
CA GLN A 53 2.15 -2.61 8.97
C GLN A 53 3.05 -1.38 9.13
N THR A 54 2.50 -0.19 8.88
CA THR A 54 3.25 1.06 9.04
C THR A 54 3.61 1.31 10.51
N THR A 55 4.74 1.95 10.75
CA THR A 55 5.31 2.15 12.09
C THR A 55 5.34 3.61 12.53
N GLU A 56 5.05 4.54 11.63
CA GLU A 56 5.16 6.00 11.84
C GLU A 56 4.41 6.49 13.08
N ALA A 57 3.27 5.88 13.40
CA ALA A 57 2.48 6.22 14.59
C ALA A 57 3.21 5.92 15.92
N SER A 58 4.26 5.10 15.92
CA SER A 58 5.02 4.77 17.14
C SER A 58 6.10 5.78 17.49
N TYR A 59 6.55 6.60 16.53
CA TYR A 59 7.67 7.53 16.72
C TYR A 59 7.39 8.96 16.25
N LEU A 60 6.35 9.18 15.43
CA LEU A 60 5.92 10.51 15.02
C LEU A 60 4.66 10.93 15.78
N ARG A 61 4.70 12.16 16.30
CA ARG A 61 3.66 12.70 17.18
C ARG A 61 2.30 12.75 16.47
N SER A 62 1.34 12.02 17.03
CA SER A 62 -0.06 11.96 16.55
C SER A 62 -0.17 11.60 15.06
N ALA A 63 0.82 10.86 14.55
CA ALA A 63 0.88 10.52 13.15
C ALA A 63 -0.07 9.38 12.78
N PHE A 64 -0.57 9.42 11.56
CA PHE A 64 -1.29 8.34 10.91
C PHE A 64 -0.81 8.22 9.47
N THR A 65 -1.01 7.05 8.89
CA THR A 65 -0.64 6.75 7.51
C THR A 65 -1.89 6.50 6.67
N TYR A 66 -1.81 6.71 5.36
CA TYR A 66 -2.94 6.57 4.43
C TYR A 66 -2.45 6.40 2.98
N ASN A 67 -3.39 6.15 2.05
CA ASN A 67 -3.16 6.14 0.60
C ASN A 67 -2.06 5.17 0.11
N ALA A 68 -2.13 3.90 0.52
CA ALA A 68 -1.23 2.91 -0.02
C ALA A 68 -1.53 2.66 -1.51
N LYS A 69 -0.51 2.79 -2.37
CA LYS A 69 -0.68 2.74 -3.83
C LYS A 69 0.50 2.07 -4.50
N MET A 70 0.21 1.11 -5.37
CA MET A 70 1.22 0.45 -6.20
C MET A 70 1.56 1.31 -7.43
N HIS A 71 2.84 1.31 -7.80
CA HIS A 71 3.37 2.03 -8.96
C HIS A 71 3.87 1.03 -10.02
N PRO A 72 3.00 0.48 -10.88
CA PRO A 72 3.40 -0.55 -11.85
C PRO A 72 4.48 -0.05 -12.82
N ASN A 73 4.42 1.21 -13.27
CA ASN A 73 5.43 1.80 -14.16
C ASN A 73 6.83 1.98 -13.53
N LEU A 74 6.92 1.92 -12.20
CA LEU A 74 8.18 1.99 -11.44
C LEU A 74 8.55 0.64 -10.80
N SER A 75 7.74 -0.39 -11.05
CA SER A 75 7.94 -1.75 -10.55
C SER A 75 8.71 -2.58 -11.57
N GLU A 76 9.33 -3.64 -11.09
CA GLU A 76 9.99 -4.66 -11.91
C GLU A 76 9.21 -5.98 -11.77
N PRO A 77 9.38 -6.96 -12.69
CA PRO A 77 8.78 -8.28 -12.55
C PRO A 77 9.05 -8.91 -11.18
N GLY A 78 8.00 -9.21 -10.42
CA GLY A 78 8.07 -9.77 -9.07
C GLY A 78 8.65 -8.84 -7.99
N ASN A 79 8.78 -7.54 -8.27
CA ASN A 79 9.27 -6.52 -7.35
C ASN A 79 8.42 -5.25 -7.47
N TYR A 80 7.46 -5.13 -6.56
CA TYR A 80 6.41 -4.12 -6.63
C TYR A 80 6.72 -2.93 -5.72
N LEU A 81 6.79 -1.73 -6.30
CA LEU A 81 6.96 -0.49 -5.56
C LEU A 81 5.61 0.04 -5.08
N ILE A 82 5.47 0.25 -3.78
CA ILE A 82 4.26 0.80 -3.15
C ILE A 82 4.65 2.05 -2.38
N SER A 83 3.89 3.13 -2.55
CA SER A 83 3.99 4.30 -1.68
C SER A 83 2.82 4.37 -0.71
N TYR A 84 3.02 5.08 0.40
CA TYR A 84 1.95 5.56 1.27
C TYR A 84 2.33 6.92 1.85
N ASN A 85 1.33 7.66 2.34
CA ASN A 85 1.52 8.99 2.90
C ASN A 85 1.50 8.95 4.44
N VAL A 86 2.14 9.94 5.04
CA VAL A 86 2.18 10.16 6.49
C VAL A 86 1.63 11.54 6.78
N ASN A 87 0.69 11.64 7.72
CA ASN A 87 0.14 12.91 8.18
C ASN A 87 -0.05 12.85 9.71
N THR A 88 -0.52 13.95 10.31
CA THR A 88 -0.72 14.10 11.75
C THR A 88 -2.04 14.79 12.03
N THR A 89 -2.63 14.49 13.19
CA THR A 89 -3.77 15.25 13.72
C THR A 89 -3.34 16.44 14.58
N ALA A 90 -2.04 16.62 14.83
CA ALA A 90 -1.50 17.68 15.68
C ALA A 90 -0.72 18.71 14.85
N VAL A 91 -1.21 19.95 14.75
CA VAL A 91 -0.55 21.05 14.03
C VAL A 91 0.89 21.26 14.48
N GLY A 92 1.17 21.14 15.78
CA GLY A 92 2.53 21.29 16.33
C GLY A 92 3.51 20.19 15.94
N ALA A 93 3.06 19.08 15.30
CA ALA A 93 3.94 18.05 14.76
C ALA A 93 4.42 18.38 13.33
N LEU A 94 3.87 19.41 12.68
CA LEU A 94 4.28 19.84 11.33
C LEU A 94 5.67 20.48 11.30
N SER A 95 6.30 20.72 12.45
CA SER A 95 7.72 21.11 12.52
C SER A 95 8.66 19.95 12.20
N ASP A 96 8.19 18.70 12.24
CA ASP A 96 8.93 17.52 11.82
C ASP A 96 8.73 17.28 10.31
N ALA A 97 9.81 17.43 9.54
CA ALA A 97 9.80 17.23 8.09
C ALA A 97 9.48 15.79 7.65
N ASN A 98 9.43 14.83 8.58
CA ASN A 98 9.00 13.47 8.30
C ASN A 98 7.47 13.32 8.17
N ILE A 99 6.70 14.33 8.63
CA ILE A 99 5.27 14.47 8.39
C ILE A 99 5.05 15.09 6.99
N TYR A 100 4.00 14.69 6.27
CA TYR A 100 3.77 15.08 4.86
C TYR A 100 4.88 14.65 3.89
N TYR A 101 5.70 13.67 4.28
CA TYR A 101 6.69 13.03 3.42
C TYR A 101 6.22 11.61 3.05
N PRO A 102 6.21 11.22 1.77
CA PRO A 102 5.79 9.87 1.38
C PRO A 102 6.81 8.82 1.83
N ARG A 103 6.33 7.60 2.06
CA ARG A 103 7.17 6.43 2.33
C ARG A 103 7.00 5.43 1.21
N PHE A 104 8.05 4.64 0.98
CA PHE A 104 8.07 3.62 -0.07
C PHE A 104 8.49 2.28 0.52
N ILE A 105 7.82 1.22 0.08
CA ILE A 105 8.21 -0.16 0.34
C ILE A 105 8.31 -0.90 -0.98
N ARG A 106 9.20 -1.90 -1.01
CA ARG A 106 9.27 -2.88 -2.10
C ARG A 106 8.80 -4.23 -1.58
N ILE A 107 7.86 -4.83 -2.30
CA ILE A 107 7.44 -6.21 -2.07
C ILE A 107 8.09 -7.08 -3.12
N ILE A 108 8.92 -8.03 -2.67
CA ILE A 108 9.71 -8.90 -3.53
C ILE A 108 9.15 -10.32 -3.43
N GLU A 109 8.83 -10.91 -4.58
CA GLU A 109 8.46 -12.30 -4.68
C GLU A 109 9.68 -13.19 -4.42
N VAL A 110 9.56 -14.12 -3.48
CA VAL A 110 10.61 -15.09 -3.17
C VAL A 110 10.12 -16.47 -3.59
N LYS A 111 10.84 -17.11 -4.54
CA LYS A 111 10.64 -18.52 -4.87
C LYS A 111 11.30 -19.35 -3.77
N LYS A 112 10.53 -20.27 -3.18
CA LYS A 112 11.08 -21.31 -2.31
C LYS A 112 11.76 -22.40 -3.13
#